data_AF-A0AA40CVN5-F1
#
_entry.id   AF-A0AA40CVN5-F1
#
_cell.length_a   1.000
_cell.length_b   1.000
_cell.length_c   1.000
_cell.angle_alpha   90.00
_cell.angle_beta   90.00
_cell.angle_gamma   90.00
#
_symmetry.space_group_name_H-M   'P 1'
#
loop_
_entity.id
_entity.type
_entity.pdbx_description
1 polymer ?
#
loop_
_entity_poly.entity_id
_entity_poly.type
_entity_poly.pdbx_seq_one_letter_code
_entity_poly.pdbx_strand_id
1 'polypeptide(L)'
;MSLAASRAVLRQSRFAVRRPAVRHASTTSEAAKEKAAQATSKASEGLARASATGSAALSKATQFGGAALQRLASAGGRTAKVAGFVQSLIPPTVYYSRVALELGKIVFQARKMSPPSTQTFQAYFQPLLNALKNPSQLSGQTSNLLARVRNVNRAELASAGVVAAEVLGFFTVGEMIGRMKIVGYRSSAPAHH
;
A
#
# COMPACT_ATOMS: atom_id res chain seq x y z
N MET A 1 -58.92 16.47 3.39
CA MET A 1 -59.13 15.65 2.18
C MET A 1 -58.20 16.12 1.07
N SER A 2 -57.60 15.15 0.38
CA SER A 2 -57.03 15.21 -0.97
C SER A 2 -55.67 15.88 -1.23
N LEU A 3 -54.69 15.00 -1.49
CA LEU A 3 -53.49 15.18 -2.30
C LEU A 3 -53.87 15.20 -3.80
N ALA A 4 -53.71 16.33 -4.48
CA ALA A 4 -53.59 16.47 -5.94
C ALA A 4 -53.32 17.97 -6.21
N ALA A 5 -52.31 18.46 -6.93
CA ALA A 5 -51.63 17.90 -8.08
C ALA A 5 -50.27 18.61 -8.28
N SER A 6 -49.20 18.08 -7.68
CA SER A 6 -47.81 18.49 -7.96
C SER A 6 -47.25 17.90 -9.27
N ARG A 7 -48.04 17.92 -10.36
CA ARG A 7 -47.69 17.26 -11.64
C ARG A 7 -47.60 18.17 -12.86
N ALA A 8 -47.69 19.49 -12.70
CA ALA A 8 -47.52 20.44 -13.79
C ALA A 8 -46.09 21.01 -13.93
N VAL A 9 -45.24 20.91 -12.89
CA VAL A 9 -43.90 21.54 -12.87
C VAL A 9 -42.76 20.63 -13.37
N LEU A 10 -43.02 19.33 -13.58
CA LEU A 10 -41.98 18.36 -14.00
C LEU A 10 -41.96 18.04 -15.51
N ARG A 11 -42.72 18.75 -16.35
CA ARG A 11 -42.78 18.48 -17.81
C ARG A 11 -42.05 19.48 -18.70
N GLN A 12 -41.36 20.49 -18.15
CA GLN A 12 -40.70 21.54 -18.94
C GLN A 12 -39.16 21.55 -18.92
N SER A 13 -38.49 20.56 -18.32
CA SER A 13 -37.01 20.52 -18.23
C SER A 13 -36.33 19.53 -19.17
N ARG A 14 -36.90 19.27 -20.37
CA ARG A 14 -36.33 18.31 -21.34
C ARG A 14 -35.95 18.88 -22.70
N PHE A 15 -35.81 20.20 -22.83
CA PHE A 15 -35.21 20.79 -24.03
C PHE A 15 -34.06 21.74 -23.71
N ALA A 16 -32.90 21.38 -24.26
CA ALA A 16 -31.84 22.26 -24.72
C ALA A 16 -30.86 22.86 -23.69
N VAL A 17 -30.15 22.00 -22.95
CA VAL A 17 -28.69 22.20 -22.77
C VAL A 17 -27.97 21.01 -23.41
N ARG A 18 -28.03 20.97 -24.75
CA ARG A 18 -27.06 20.19 -25.53
C ARG A 18 -25.78 21.02 -25.59
N ARG A 19 -24.87 20.82 -24.64
CA ARG A 19 -23.47 21.22 -24.86
C ARG A 19 -22.98 20.47 -26.10
N PRO A 20 -22.45 21.13 -27.14
CA PRO A 20 -21.81 20.40 -28.22
C PRO A 20 -20.64 19.63 -27.62
N ALA A 21 -20.68 18.30 -27.75
CA ALA A 21 -19.48 17.51 -27.58
C ALA A 21 -18.52 17.98 -28.68
N VAL A 22 -17.54 18.81 -28.31
CA VAL A 22 -16.45 19.21 -29.19
C VAL A 22 -15.68 17.93 -29.53
N ARG A 23 -16.03 17.35 -30.68
CA ARG A 23 -15.22 16.33 -31.32
C ARG A 23 -13.98 17.05 -31.85
N HIS A 24 -12.86 16.92 -31.14
CA HIS A 24 -11.56 17.23 -31.72
C HIS A 24 -11.22 16.16 -32.76
N ALA A 25 -11.68 16.39 -33.99
CA ALA A 25 -11.25 15.66 -35.16
C ALA A 25 -9.82 16.11 -35.51
N SER A 26 -8.87 15.19 -35.31
CA SER A 26 -7.70 14.96 -36.17
C SER A 26 -6.96 16.17 -36.78
N THR A 27 -6.07 16.77 -35.99
CA THR A 27 -4.76 17.32 -36.43
C THR A 27 -3.66 17.13 -35.37
N THR A 28 -3.79 16.16 -34.47
CA THR A 28 -2.88 15.95 -33.33
C THR A 28 -2.07 14.64 -33.40
N SER A 29 -1.78 14.12 -34.58
CA SER A 29 -0.79 13.04 -34.73
C SER A 29 0.65 13.57 -34.67
N GLU A 30 0.89 14.81 -35.09
CA GLU A 30 2.22 15.43 -35.05
C GLU A 30 2.45 16.24 -33.76
N ALA A 31 1.48 17.07 -33.35
CA ALA A 31 1.60 17.86 -32.12
C ALA A 31 1.53 17.04 -30.81
N ALA A 32 0.93 15.84 -30.83
CA ALA A 32 0.97 14.92 -29.68
C ALA A 32 2.32 14.17 -29.59
N LYS A 33 3.00 13.94 -30.71
CA LYS A 33 4.38 13.44 -30.75
C LYS A 33 5.33 14.46 -30.15
N GLU A 34 5.17 15.73 -30.49
CA GLU A 34 6.01 16.82 -29.96
C GLU A 34 5.70 17.15 -28.50
N LYS A 35 4.42 17.16 -28.08
CA LYS A 35 4.06 17.34 -26.65
C LYS A 35 4.42 16.12 -25.80
N ALA A 36 4.37 14.90 -26.34
CA ALA A 36 4.89 13.71 -25.67
C ALA A 36 6.42 13.75 -25.58
N ALA A 37 7.13 14.22 -26.62
CA ALA A 37 8.57 14.42 -26.58
C ALA A 37 8.99 15.51 -25.58
N GLN A 38 8.22 16.61 -25.47
CA GLN A 38 8.44 17.69 -24.51
C GLN A 38 8.04 17.32 -23.07
N ALA A 39 6.99 16.53 -22.87
CA ALA A 39 6.63 15.98 -21.56
C ALA A 39 7.62 14.90 -21.10
N THR A 40 8.17 14.12 -22.04
CA THR A 40 9.23 13.13 -21.77
C THR A 40 10.55 13.81 -21.41
N SER A 41 10.90 14.91 -22.07
CA SER A 41 12.12 15.67 -21.77
C SER A 41 12.01 16.45 -20.44
N LYS A 42 10.84 17.03 -20.12
CA LYS A 42 10.58 17.62 -18.79
C LYS A 42 10.46 16.58 -17.67
N ALA A 43 9.92 15.39 -17.97
CA ALA A 43 9.93 14.26 -17.05
C ALA A 43 11.34 13.71 -16.82
N SER A 44 12.22 13.71 -17.84
CA SER A 44 13.63 13.31 -17.67
C SER A 44 14.44 14.31 -16.82
N GLU A 45 14.11 15.60 -16.88
CA GLU A 45 14.80 16.63 -16.09
C GLU A 45 14.34 16.63 -14.61
N GLY A 46 13.04 16.37 -14.36
CA GLY A 46 12.50 16.18 -13.01
C GLY A 46 12.93 14.84 -12.38
N LEU A 47 13.05 13.79 -13.19
CA LEU A 47 13.56 12.49 -12.77
C LEU A 47 15.07 12.54 -12.46
N ALA A 48 15.85 13.36 -13.17
CA ALA A 48 17.26 13.58 -12.85
C ALA A 48 17.47 14.24 -11.47
N ARG A 49 16.60 15.20 -11.10
CA ARG A 49 16.65 15.84 -9.77
C ARG A 49 16.12 14.93 -8.66
N ALA A 50 15.12 14.09 -8.94
CA ALA A 50 14.61 13.09 -7.99
C ALA A 50 15.46 11.80 -7.92
N SER A 51 16.33 11.57 -8.90
CA SER A 51 17.27 10.44 -8.92
C SER A 51 18.44 10.59 -7.96
N ALA A 52 18.71 11.81 -7.47
CA ALA A 52 19.80 12.09 -6.56
C ALA A 52 19.56 11.54 -5.13
N THR A 53 18.33 11.16 -4.77
CA THR A 53 18.01 10.76 -3.38
C THR A 53 17.31 9.39 -3.23
N GLY A 54 17.19 8.58 -4.30
CA GLY A 54 16.73 7.18 -4.10
C GLY A 54 16.22 6.37 -5.30
N SER A 55 16.58 6.68 -6.56
CA SER A 55 15.98 6.03 -7.74
C SER A 55 16.92 5.19 -8.62
N ALA A 56 18.11 4.81 -8.16
CA ALA A 56 19.03 4.01 -8.99
C ALA A 56 18.48 2.60 -9.30
N ALA A 57 17.73 1.98 -8.38
CA ALA A 57 17.15 0.65 -8.56
C ALA A 57 15.90 0.67 -9.45
N LEU A 58 15.03 1.68 -9.29
CA LEU A 58 13.82 1.82 -10.11
C LEU A 58 14.16 2.20 -11.55
N SER A 59 15.08 3.15 -11.75
CA SER A 59 15.53 3.53 -13.11
C SER A 59 16.25 2.38 -13.81
N LYS A 60 17.08 1.59 -13.11
CA LYS A 60 17.67 0.36 -13.67
C LYS A 60 16.60 -0.69 -13.98
N ALA A 61 15.66 -0.97 -13.09
CA ALA A 61 14.59 -1.95 -13.37
C ALA A 61 13.73 -1.53 -14.57
N THR A 62 13.46 -0.23 -14.72
CA THR A 62 12.70 0.32 -15.86
C THR A 62 13.52 0.30 -17.15
N GLN A 63 14.83 0.55 -17.09
CA GLN A 63 15.72 0.50 -18.26
C GLN A 63 16.05 -0.95 -18.70
N PHE A 64 16.32 -1.86 -17.76
CA PHE A 64 16.55 -3.27 -18.05
C PHE A 64 15.26 -3.97 -18.49
N GLY A 65 14.13 -3.67 -17.85
CA GLY A 65 12.82 -4.16 -18.27
C GLY A 65 12.40 -3.59 -19.62
N GLY A 66 12.51 -2.27 -19.82
CA GLY A 66 12.16 -1.61 -21.08
C GLY A 66 13.00 -2.06 -22.26
N ALA A 67 14.34 -2.15 -22.12
CA ALA A 67 15.22 -2.57 -23.21
C ALA A 67 15.07 -4.07 -23.55
N ALA A 68 14.85 -4.94 -22.55
CA ALA A 68 14.58 -6.36 -22.77
C ALA A 68 13.19 -6.58 -23.38
N LEU A 69 12.18 -5.84 -22.94
CA LEU A 69 10.83 -5.90 -23.49
C LEU A 69 10.78 -5.34 -24.92
N GLN A 70 11.55 -4.29 -25.21
CA GLN A 70 11.70 -3.75 -26.56
C GLN A 70 12.36 -4.78 -27.50
N ARG A 71 13.39 -5.49 -27.02
CA ARG A 71 14.08 -6.57 -27.74
C ARG A 71 13.20 -7.80 -27.94
N LEU A 72 12.35 -8.13 -26.97
CA LEU A 72 11.40 -9.23 -27.04
C LEU A 72 10.15 -8.89 -27.88
N ALA A 73 9.76 -7.62 -27.92
CA ALA A 73 8.74 -7.10 -28.82
C ALA A 73 9.22 -7.07 -30.28
N SER A 74 10.52 -6.84 -30.51
CA SER A 74 11.13 -6.95 -31.85
C SER A 74 11.34 -8.40 -32.31
N ALA A 75 11.34 -9.37 -31.40
CA ALA A 75 11.27 -10.79 -31.73
C ALA A 75 9.81 -11.14 -32.09
N GLY A 76 9.43 -10.91 -33.34
CA GLY A 76 8.06 -11.05 -33.84
C GLY A 76 7.39 -12.40 -33.51
N GLY A 77 6.05 -12.40 -33.43
CA GLY A 77 5.23 -13.59 -33.16
C GLY A 77 4.44 -13.52 -31.85
N ARG A 78 4.20 -14.69 -31.23
CA ARG A 78 3.43 -14.81 -29.96
C ARG A 78 4.11 -14.10 -28.78
N THR A 79 5.44 -14.04 -28.78
CA THR A 79 6.28 -13.32 -27.82
C THR A 79 6.08 -11.80 -27.88
N ALA A 80 5.99 -11.24 -29.08
CA ALA A 80 5.73 -9.82 -29.28
C ALA A 80 4.34 -9.39 -28.77
N LYS A 81 3.34 -10.27 -28.86
CA LYS A 81 2.00 -10.02 -28.28
C LYS A 81 2.04 -9.95 -26.75
N VAL A 82 2.78 -10.85 -26.10
CA VAL A 82 2.97 -10.81 -24.63
C VAL A 82 3.75 -9.57 -24.22
N ALA A 83 4.82 -9.23 -24.94
CA ALA A 83 5.59 -8.01 -24.69
C ALA A 83 4.73 -6.74 -24.83
N GLY A 84 3.88 -6.67 -25.86
CA GLY A 84 2.92 -5.58 -26.04
C GLY A 84 1.87 -5.49 -24.94
N PHE A 85 1.38 -6.64 -24.43
CA PHE A 85 0.48 -6.68 -23.28
C PHE A 85 1.15 -6.22 -21.98
N VAL A 86 2.38 -6.64 -21.72
CA VAL A 86 3.14 -6.13 -20.56
C VAL A 86 3.36 -4.62 -20.69
N GLN A 87 3.73 -4.14 -21.89
CA GLN A 87 3.92 -2.71 -22.14
C GLN A 87 2.65 -1.90 -21.90
N SER A 88 1.47 -2.43 -22.23
CA SER A 88 0.20 -1.75 -21.97
C SER A 88 -0.16 -1.72 -20.48
N LEU A 89 0.33 -2.66 -19.69
CA LEU A 89 0.15 -2.68 -18.23
C LEU A 89 1.11 -1.76 -17.47
N ILE A 90 2.25 -1.37 -18.04
CA ILE A 90 3.23 -0.52 -17.32
C ILE A 90 2.62 0.83 -16.90
N PRO A 91 2.02 1.66 -17.80
CA PRO A 91 1.47 2.95 -17.39
C PRO A 91 0.40 2.88 -16.29
N PRO A 92 -0.64 2.02 -16.36
CA PRO A 92 -1.63 1.94 -15.30
C PRO A 92 -1.05 1.36 -14.00
N THR A 93 -0.16 0.37 -14.08
CA THR A 93 0.46 -0.22 -12.88
C THR A 93 1.31 0.81 -12.14
N VAL A 94 2.07 1.64 -12.85
CA VAL A 94 2.85 2.73 -12.24
C VAL A 94 1.94 3.75 -11.57
N TYR A 95 0.81 4.11 -12.19
CA TYR A 95 -0.14 5.02 -11.57
C TYR A 95 -0.74 4.44 -10.28
N TYR A 96 -1.28 3.21 -10.33
CA TYR A 96 -1.92 2.59 -9.18
C TYR A 96 -0.94 2.23 -8.05
N SER A 97 0.29 1.85 -8.37
CA SER A 97 1.33 1.64 -7.36
C SER A 97 1.67 2.93 -6.61
N ARG A 98 1.75 4.09 -7.28
CA ARG A 98 1.93 5.38 -6.61
C ARG A 98 0.77 5.72 -5.67
N VAL A 99 -0.46 5.51 -6.13
CA VAL A 99 -1.65 5.70 -5.28
C VAL A 99 -1.62 4.77 -4.07
N ALA A 100 -1.32 3.49 -4.29
CA ALA A 100 -1.21 2.51 -3.20
C ALA A 100 -0.11 2.88 -2.20
N LEU A 101 1.03 3.43 -2.65
CA LEU A 101 2.10 3.92 -1.77
C LEU A 101 1.65 5.11 -0.93
N GLU A 102 0.97 6.10 -1.52
CA GLU A 102 0.45 7.25 -0.76
C GLU A 102 -0.63 6.83 0.26
N LEU A 103 -1.54 5.94 -0.13
CA LEU A 103 -2.52 5.36 0.79
C LEU A 103 -1.82 4.57 1.91
N GLY A 104 -0.77 3.81 1.58
CA GLY A 104 0.04 3.09 2.54
C GLY A 104 0.67 4.00 3.59
N LYS A 105 1.21 5.16 3.17
CA LYS A 105 1.76 6.16 4.11
C LYS A 105 0.71 6.68 5.10
N ILE A 106 -0.48 6.99 4.60
CA ILE A 106 -1.59 7.48 5.44
C ILE A 106 -1.98 6.41 6.45
N VAL A 107 -2.15 5.16 6.02
CA VAL A 107 -2.51 4.05 6.91
C VAL A 107 -1.42 3.79 7.95
N PHE A 108 -0.14 3.83 7.55
CA PHE A 108 0.98 3.64 8.46
C PHE A 108 1.01 4.68 9.59
N GLN A 109 0.78 5.94 9.25
CA GLN A 109 0.70 7.04 10.23
C GLN A 109 -0.56 6.95 11.09
N ALA A 110 -1.72 6.66 10.48
CA ALA A 110 -2.99 6.54 11.17
C ALA A 110 -2.99 5.38 12.18
N ARG A 111 -2.33 4.26 11.84
CA ARG A 111 -2.19 3.07 12.70
C ARG A 111 -1.02 3.13 13.66
N LYS A 112 -0.29 4.25 13.74
CA LYS A 112 0.85 4.45 14.65
C LYS A 112 1.88 3.32 14.54
N MET A 113 2.17 2.88 13.32
CA MET A 113 3.14 1.80 13.05
C MET A 113 4.60 2.23 13.22
N SER A 114 4.85 3.49 13.60
CA SER A 114 6.18 3.97 14.01
C SER A 114 6.56 3.40 15.38
N PRO A 115 7.85 3.08 15.62
CA PRO A 115 8.29 2.65 16.93
C PRO A 115 7.97 3.70 18.01
N PRO A 116 7.58 3.27 19.22
CA PRO A 116 7.23 4.19 20.31
C PRO A 116 8.45 4.98 20.80
N SER A 117 8.19 6.13 21.43
CA SER A 117 9.27 6.90 22.07
C SER A 117 9.86 6.14 23.25
N THR A 118 11.12 6.42 23.58
CA THR A 118 11.82 5.82 24.73
C THR A 118 11.09 6.09 26.05
N GLN A 119 10.46 7.25 26.19
CA GLN A 119 9.61 7.59 27.35
C GLN A 119 8.39 6.67 27.45
N THR A 120 7.73 6.38 26.32
CA THR A 120 6.59 5.47 26.28
C THR A 120 7.03 4.05 26.67
N PHE A 121 8.17 3.61 26.14
CA PHE A 121 8.76 2.32 26.51
C PHE A 121 9.05 2.25 28.01
N GLN A 122 9.70 3.26 28.58
CA GLN A 122 9.93 3.35 30.02
C GLN A 122 8.62 3.26 30.80
N ALA A 123 7.60 4.05 30.45
CA ALA A 123 6.31 4.05 31.13
C ALA A 123 5.63 2.67 31.15
N TYR A 124 5.72 1.90 30.07
CA TYR A 124 5.14 0.56 29.99
C TYR A 124 5.94 -0.50 30.76
N PHE A 125 7.27 -0.42 30.75
CA PHE A 125 8.13 -1.43 31.37
C PHE A 125 8.48 -1.13 32.83
N GLN A 126 8.41 0.14 33.27
CA GLN A 126 8.74 0.53 34.65
C GLN A 126 7.92 -0.23 35.70
N PRO A 127 6.59 -0.40 35.57
CA PRO A 127 5.79 -1.14 36.55
C PRO A 127 6.22 -2.61 36.64
N LEU A 128 6.56 -3.23 35.51
CA LEU A 128 6.99 -4.62 35.44
C LEU A 128 8.36 -4.81 36.11
N LEU A 129 9.30 -3.90 35.83
CA LEU A 129 10.61 -3.88 36.47
C LEU A 129 10.52 -3.59 37.97
N ASN A 130 9.61 -2.71 38.38
CA ASN A 130 9.39 -2.37 39.79
C ASN A 130 8.75 -3.53 40.56
N ALA A 131 7.81 -4.26 39.94
CA ALA A 131 7.21 -5.46 40.52
C ALA A 131 8.24 -6.59 40.68
N LEU A 132 9.18 -6.72 39.74
CA LEU A 132 10.27 -7.69 39.83
C LEU A 132 11.30 -7.32 40.92
N LYS A 133 11.60 -6.02 41.07
CA LYS A 133 12.52 -5.51 42.10
C LYS A 133 11.93 -5.56 43.51
N ASN A 134 10.60 -5.44 43.64
CA ASN A 134 9.88 -5.42 44.92
C ASN A 134 8.80 -6.52 44.96
N PRO A 135 9.17 -7.78 45.24
CA PRO A 135 8.24 -8.92 45.19
C PRO A 135 7.09 -8.82 46.21
N SER A 136 7.23 -8.01 47.27
CA SER A 136 6.17 -7.74 48.24
C SER A 136 4.98 -6.97 47.65
N GLN A 137 5.16 -6.26 46.53
CA GLN A 137 4.07 -5.57 45.81
C GLN A 137 3.31 -6.50 44.85
N LEU A 138 3.86 -7.69 44.56
CA LEU A 138 3.28 -8.64 43.62
C LEU A 138 2.00 -9.29 44.16
N SER A 139 1.90 -9.51 45.48
CA SER A 139 0.73 -10.13 46.14
C SER A 139 -0.54 -9.25 46.03
N GLY A 140 -0.40 -7.93 46.13
CA GLY A 140 -1.48 -6.97 45.95
C GLY A 140 -1.88 -6.75 44.47
N GLN A 141 -0.96 -6.99 43.54
CA GLN A 141 -1.28 -6.90 42.09
C GLN A 141 -1.94 -8.18 41.58
N THR A 142 -1.53 -9.35 42.06
CA THR A 142 -2.10 -10.63 41.62
C THR A 142 -3.57 -10.78 42.00
N SER A 143 -3.99 -10.33 43.18
CA SER A 143 -5.41 -10.33 43.58
C SER A 143 -6.28 -9.47 42.65
N ASN A 144 -5.79 -8.29 42.27
CA ASN A 144 -6.45 -7.40 41.32
C ASN A 144 -6.52 -7.97 39.90
N LEU A 145 -5.46 -8.66 39.46
CA LEU A 145 -5.46 -9.34 38.16
C LEU A 145 -6.42 -10.52 38.13
N LEU A 146 -6.47 -11.34 39.18
CA LEU A 146 -7.43 -12.44 39.28
C LEU A 146 -8.88 -11.95 39.27
N ALA A 147 -9.16 -10.86 39.98
CA ALA A 147 -10.47 -10.22 39.96
C ALA A 147 -10.82 -9.68 38.57
N ARG A 148 -9.84 -9.14 37.85
CA ARG A 148 -10.03 -8.64 36.48
C ARG A 148 -10.31 -9.78 35.50
N VAL A 149 -9.53 -10.85 35.55
CA VAL A 149 -9.71 -12.04 34.68
C VAL A 149 -11.06 -12.70 34.91
N ARG A 150 -11.52 -12.78 36.16
CA ARG A 150 -12.85 -13.34 36.49
C ARG A 150 -14.01 -12.50 35.98
N ASN A 151 -13.82 -11.19 35.81
CA ASN A 151 -14.87 -10.25 35.42
C ASN A 151 -14.72 -9.73 33.97
N VAL A 152 -13.88 -10.37 33.14
CA VAL A 152 -13.68 -9.98 31.74
C VAL A 152 -14.94 -10.24 30.91
N ASN A 153 -15.30 -9.24 30.08
CA ASN A 153 -16.41 -9.38 29.14
C ASN A 153 -15.97 -10.14 27.87
N ARG A 154 -16.91 -10.83 27.19
CA ARG A 154 -16.66 -11.51 25.91
C ARG A 154 -16.11 -10.57 24.84
N ALA A 155 -16.56 -9.32 24.82
CA ALA A 155 -16.05 -8.30 23.89
C ALA A 155 -14.57 -7.98 24.14
N GLU A 156 -14.17 -7.87 25.42
CA GLU A 156 -12.77 -7.65 25.80
C GLU A 156 -11.91 -8.85 25.41
N LEU A 157 -12.40 -10.08 25.68
CA LEU A 157 -11.70 -11.30 25.30
C LEU A 157 -11.51 -11.42 23.79
N ALA A 158 -12.54 -11.09 23.00
CA ALA A 158 -12.44 -11.07 21.54
C ALA A 158 -11.41 -10.05 21.06
N SER A 159 -11.42 -8.84 21.63
CA SER A 159 -10.43 -7.81 21.29
C SER A 159 -9.00 -8.23 21.66
N ALA A 160 -8.81 -8.85 22.82
CA ALA A 160 -7.53 -9.39 23.25
C ALA A 160 -7.05 -10.52 22.32
N GLY A 161 -7.96 -11.38 21.86
CA GLY A 161 -7.67 -12.43 20.88
C GLY A 161 -7.22 -11.87 19.54
N VAL A 162 -7.88 -10.82 19.04
CA VAL A 162 -7.47 -10.12 17.81
C VAL A 162 -6.09 -9.51 17.97
N VAL A 163 -5.84 -8.78 19.06
CA VAL A 163 -4.52 -8.18 19.34
C VAL A 163 -3.44 -9.25 19.47
N ALA A 164 -3.71 -10.38 20.12
CA ALA A 164 -2.76 -11.48 20.22
C ALA A 164 -2.45 -12.09 18.85
N ALA A 165 -3.46 -12.26 17.99
CA ALA A 165 -3.26 -12.71 16.61
C ALA A 165 -2.45 -11.71 15.78
N GLU A 166 -2.66 -10.40 15.95
CA GLU A 166 -1.86 -9.36 15.31
C GLU A 166 -0.39 -9.39 15.75
N VAL A 167 -0.13 -9.53 17.05
CA VAL A 167 1.24 -9.64 17.60
C VAL A 167 1.95 -10.89 17.05
N LEU A 168 1.26 -12.04 17.01
CA LEU A 168 1.81 -13.25 16.37
C LEU A 168 2.07 -13.03 14.88
N GLY A 169 1.18 -12.33 14.18
CA GLY A 169 1.37 -11.93 12.80
C GLY A 169 2.66 -11.13 12.60
N PHE A 170 2.86 -10.05 13.37
CA PHE A 170 4.09 -9.25 13.29
C PHE A 170 5.35 -10.03 13.68
N PHE A 171 5.26 -10.93 14.65
CA PHE A 171 6.36 -11.82 15.01
C PHE A 171 6.81 -12.68 13.82
N THR A 172 5.86 -13.32 13.13
CA THR A 172 6.17 -14.14 11.95
C THR A 172 6.75 -13.31 10.79
N VAL A 173 6.26 -12.09 10.57
CA VAL A 173 6.84 -11.16 9.59
C VAL A 173 8.29 -10.81 9.97
N GLY A 174 8.55 -10.58 11.25
CA GLY A 174 9.90 -10.38 11.78
C GLY A 174 10.82 -11.56 11.50
N GLU A 175 10.35 -12.80 11.71
CA GLU A 175 11.11 -14.00 11.36
C GLU A 175 11.37 -14.12 9.86
N MET A 176 10.38 -13.79 9.01
CA MET A 176 10.54 -13.78 7.55
C MET A 176 11.65 -12.82 7.10
N ILE A 177 11.70 -11.62 7.70
CA ILE A 177 12.75 -10.62 7.45
C ILE A 177 14.09 -11.14 7.98
N GLY A 178 14.14 -11.63 9.22
CA GLY A 178 15.36 -12.14 9.85
C GLY A 178 15.99 -13.31 9.11
N ARG A 179 15.17 -14.20 8.54
CA ARG A 179 15.64 -15.34 7.71
C ARG A 179 15.76 -15.00 6.22
N MET A 180 15.35 -13.80 5.80
CA MET A 180 15.26 -13.35 4.40
C MET A 180 14.55 -14.37 3.49
N LYS A 181 13.46 -14.99 3.97
CA LYS A 181 12.70 -16.00 3.23
C LYS A 181 11.22 -15.97 3.60
N ILE A 182 10.37 -16.07 2.59
CA ILE A 182 8.90 -16.07 2.79
C ILE A 182 8.42 -17.46 3.22
N VAL A 183 9.00 -18.54 2.69
CA VAL A 183 8.56 -19.92 2.94
C VAL A 183 9.71 -20.82 3.41
N GLY A 184 9.57 -21.43 4.59
CA GLY A 184 10.51 -22.40 5.17
C GLY A 184 11.90 -21.83 5.51
N TYR A 185 12.81 -22.70 5.95
CA TYR A 185 14.22 -22.37 6.15
C TYR A 185 15.05 -22.74 4.91
N ARG A 186 16.30 -22.27 4.83
CA ARG A 186 17.25 -22.80 3.84
C ARG A 186 17.64 -24.21 4.29
N SER A 187 17.47 -25.22 3.44
CA SER A 187 17.98 -26.56 3.74
C SER A 187 19.49 -26.53 3.62
N SER A 188 20.20 -26.70 4.73
CA SER A 188 21.66 -26.95 4.74
C SER A 188 21.98 -28.44 4.59
N ALA A 189 21.05 -29.25 4.10
CA ALA A 189 21.29 -30.66 3.82
C ALA A 189 21.99 -30.77 2.45
N PRO A 190 23.04 -31.62 2.31
CA PRO A 190 23.55 -31.95 1.00
C PRO A 190 22.39 -32.56 0.21
N ALA A 191 22.11 -32.03 -0.98
CA ALA A 191 21.26 -32.71 -1.92
C ALA A 191 21.99 -34.01 -2.30
N HIS A 192 21.63 -35.11 -1.63
CA HIS A 192 22.03 -36.45 -2.05
C HIS A 192 21.33 -36.72 -3.38
N HIS A 193 22.09 -36.56 -4.46
CA HIS A 193 21.80 -37.14 -5.78
C HIS A 193 22.33 -38.57 -5.82
#